data_AF-A0A093YYE5-F1
#
_entry.id   AF-A0A093YYE5-F1
#
_cell.length_a   1.000
_cell.length_b   1.000
_cell.length_c   1.000
_cell.angle_alpha   90.00
_cell.angle_beta   90.00
_cell.angle_gamma   90.00
#
_symmetry.space_group_name_H-M   'P 1'
#
loop_
_entity.id
_entity.type
_entity.pdbx_description
1 polymer ?
#
loop_
_entity_poly.entity_id
_entity_poly.type
_entity_poly.pdbx_seq_one_letter_code
_entity_poly.pdbx_strand_id
1 'polypeptide(L)'
;MAPDIPNGHSGHPATDDSNAELWRHPDPTSTQMHDFKERVNAKYGLKLDHYEDLHKWSVENIGDFWGEVWDFTGIKGNRVDEPGA
;
A
#
# COMPACT_ATOMS: atom_id res chain seq x y z
N MET A 1 19.22 -47.89 -31.37
CA MET A 1 18.43 -48.41 -30.24
C MET A 1 18.75 -47.53 -29.03
N ALA A 2 17.89 -46.56 -28.72
CA ALA A 2 17.97 -45.80 -27.47
C ALA A 2 17.03 -46.48 -26.47
N PRO A 3 17.39 -46.62 -25.17
CA PRO A 3 16.47 -47.23 -24.21
C PRO A 3 15.35 -46.25 -23.85
N ASP A 4 14.12 -46.75 -23.88
CA ASP A 4 12.93 -46.10 -23.34
C ASP A 4 13.13 -45.73 -21.86
N ILE A 5 12.96 -44.45 -21.52
CA ILE A 5 12.89 -43.99 -20.13
C ILE A 5 11.41 -44.09 -19.69
N PRO A 6 11.07 -44.89 -18.66
CA PRO A 6 9.69 -45.01 -18.20
C PRO A 6 9.27 -43.74 -17.46
N ASN A 7 8.15 -43.18 -17.90
CA ASN A 7 7.48 -42.01 -17.31
C ASN A 7 6.86 -42.39 -15.95
N GLY A 8 7.59 -42.14 -14.86
CA GLY A 8 7.15 -42.39 -13.49
C GLY A 8 6.43 -41.20 -12.89
N HIS A 9 5.09 -41.27 -12.86
CA HIS A 9 4.24 -40.40 -12.05
C HIS A 9 4.50 -40.67 -10.57
N SER A 10 5.00 -39.67 -9.85
CA SER A 10 4.81 -39.54 -8.40
C SER A 10 4.18 -38.19 -8.18
N GLY A 11 2.85 -38.16 -8.19
CA GLY A 11 2.08 -36.99 -7.81
C GLY A 11 2.35 -36.69 -6.34
N HIS A 12 3.22 -35.72 -6.09
CA HIS A 12 3.09 -34.94 -4.87
C HIS A 12 1.68 -34.34 -4.89
N PRO A 13 0.89 -34.43 -3.80
CA PRO A 13 -0.26 -33.56 -3.68
C PRO A 13 0.31 -32.14 -3.69
N ALA A 14 0.11 -31.43 -4.79
CA ALA A 14 0.29 -29.99 -4.80
C ALA A 14 -0.67 -29.46 -3.74
N THR A 15 -0.15 -29.09 -2.57
CA THR A 15 -0.81 -28.10 -1.74
C THR A 15 -0.93 -26.89 -2.65
N ASP A 16 -2.17 -26.57 -3.02
CA ASP A 16 -2.51 -25.45 -3.88
C ASP A 16 -2.27 -24.16 -3.09
N ASP A 17 -1.01 -23.81 -2.91
CA ASP A 17 -0.52 -22.61 -2.23
C ASP A 17 -0.59 -21.40 -3.18
N SER A 18 -1.55 -21.38 -4.10
CA SER A 18 -1.80 -20.29 -5.06
C SER A 18 -2.13 -18.94 -4.40
N ASN A 19 -2.27 -18.92 -3.07
CA ASN A 19 -2.51 -17.73 -2.26
C ASN A 19 -1.46 -17.53 -1.17
N ALA A 20 -0.31 -18.22 -1.25
CA ALA A 20 0.79 -17.97 -0.35
C ALA A 20 1.39 -16.58 -0.62
N GLU A 21 1.43 -15.74 0.41
CA GLU A 21 2.05 -14.42 0.35
C GLU A 21 3.50 -14.55 -0.12
N LEU A 22 3.81 -13.95 -1.28
CA LEU A 22 5.15 -14.03 -1.86
C LEU A 22 6.18 -13.28 -1.03
N TRP A 23 5.76 -12.18 -0.40
CA TRP A 23 6.67 -11.31 0.34
C TRP A 23 5.92 -10.38 1.30
N ARG A 24 6.53 -10.14 2.46
CA ARG A 24 6.11 -9.15 3.46
C ARG A 24 7.30 -8.30 3.89
N HIS A 25 7.09 -7.00 4.08
CA HIS A 25 8.11 -6.13 4.67
C HIS A 25 8.38 -6.55 6.12
N PRO A 26 9.65 -6.72 6.55
CA PRO A 26 9.97 -7.21 7.89
C PRO A 26 9.61 -6.22 9.01
N ASP A 27 9.54 -4.92 8.70
CA ASP A 27 9.14 -3.88 9.64
C ASP A 27 8.18 -2.88 8.99
N PRO A 28 6.86 -3.11 9.02
CA PRO A 28 5.89 -2.19 8.43
C PRO A 28 5.88 -0.80 9.09
N THR A 29 6.37 -0.68 10.32
CA THR A 29 6.35 0.57 11.11
C THR A 29 7.45 1.53 10.69
N SER A 30 8.52 1.05 10.06
CA SER A 30 9.60 1.88 9.53
C SER A 30 9.28 2.55 8.19
N THR A 31 8.04 2.43 7.69
CA THR A 31 7.67 2.95 6.38
C THR A 31 7.13 4.37 6.48
N GLN A 32 7.37 5.20 5.45
CA GLN A 32 6.77 6.54 5.38
C GLN A 32 5.23 6.52 5.44
N MET A 33 4.61 5.41 5.03
CA MET A 33 3.16 5.24 5.11
C MET A 33 2.70 5.08 6.56
N HIS A 34 3.47 4.40 7.41
CA HIS A 34 3.18 4.31 8.84
C HIS A 34 3.28 5.69 9.50
N ASP A 35 4.36 6.43 9.25
CA ASP A 35 4.53 7.79 9.76
C ASP A 35 3.39 8.73 9.32
N PHE A 36 2.96 8.61 8.05
CA PHE A 36 1.83 9.37 7.54
C PHE A 36 0.52 8.99 8.26
N LYS A 37 0.26 7.70 8.47
CA LYS A 37 -0.91 7.22 9.22
C LYS A 37 -0.93 7.76 10.65
N GLU A 38 0.20 7.71 11.36
CA GLU A 38 0.32 8.22 12.74
C GLU A 38 0.13 9.74 12.81
N ARG A 39 0.63 10.47 11.82
CA ARG A 39 0.35 11.91 11.68
C ARG A 39 -1.15 12.20 11.52
N VAL A 40 -1.84 11.45 10.65
CA VAL A 40 -3.29 11.57 10.44
C VAL A 40 -4.05 11.24 11.73
N ASN A 41 -3.67 10.17 12.44
CA ASN A 41 -4.22 9.83 13.76
C ASN A 41 -4.10 10.99 14.75
N ALA A 42 -2.89 11.56 14.86
CA ALA A 42 -2.62 12.66 15.77
C ALA A 42 -3.39 13.94 15.42
N LYS A 43 -3.47 14.30 14.14
CA LYS A 43 -4.11 15.56 13.70
C LYS A 43 -5.63 15.51 13.80
N TYR A 44 -6.25 14.39 13.42
CA TYR A 44 -7.71 14.25 13.34
C TYR A 44 -8.32 13.51 14.55
N GLY A 45 -7.51 13.11 15.53
CA GLY A 45 -7.98 12.37 16.71
C GLY A 45 -8.51 10.97 16.36
N LEU A 46 -7.95 10.36 15.31
CA LEU A 46 -8.38 9.06 14.80
C LEU A 46 -7.57 7.92 15.43
N LYS A 47 -8.04 6.69 15.21
CA LYS A 47 -7.38 5.45 15.61
C LYS A 47 -7.36 4.46 14.46
N LEU A 48 -6.68 4.85 13.37
CA LEU A 48 -6.45 4.04 12.19
C LEU A 48 -5.41 2.95 12.53
N ASP A 49 -5.83 1.69 12.51
CA ASP A 49 -4.99 0.57 12.93
C ASP A 49 -4.21 0.01 11.74
N HIS A 50 -4.89 -0.16 10.60
CA HIS A 50 -4.31 -0.75 9.39
C HIS A 50 -4.40 0.18 8.18
N TYR A 51 -3.68 -0.18 7.11
CA TYR A 51 -3.71 0.57 5.85
C TYR A 51 -5.13 0.69 5.28
N GLU A 52 -5.97 -0.34 5.46
CA GLU A 52 -7.37 -0.34 5.01
C GLU A 52 -8.18 0.79 5.66
N ASP A 53 -7.95 1.08 6.94
CA ASP A 53 -8.62 2.18 7.64
C ASP A 53 -8.19 3.53 7.07
N LEU A 54 -6.89 3.70 6.83
CA LEU A 54 -6.35 4.91 6.20
C LEU A 54 -6.89 5.10 4.78
N HIS A 55 -6.98 4.03 3.99
CA HIS A 55 -7.54 4.05 2.65
C HIS A 55 -9.03 4.41 2.67
N LYS A 56 -9.80 3.82 3.58
CA LYS A 56 -11.22 4.17 3.74
C LYS A 56 -11.37 5.65 4.09
N TRP A 57 -10.60 6.12 5.07
CA TRP A 57 -10.61 7.52 5.50
C TRP A 57 -10.24 8.47 4.36
N SER A 58 -9.24 8.14 3.54
CA SER A 58 -8.78 9.01 2.44
C SER A 58 -9.84 9.19 1.35
N VAL A 59 -10.63 8.16 1.08
CA VAL A 59 -11.73 8.22 0.12
C VAL A 59 -12.92 9.01 0.69
N GLU A 60 -13.22 8.84 1.98
CA GLU A 60 -14.33 9.53 2.64
C GLU A 60 -14.01 11.02 2.93
N ASN A 61 -12.74 11.38 3.11
CA ASN A 61 -12.29 12.71 3.52
C ASN A 61 -11.26 13.30 2.53
N ILE A 62 -11.61 13.29 1.23
CA ILE A 62 -10.68 13.58 0.13
C ILE A 62 -9.94 14.93 0.24
N GLY A 63 -10.61 15.98 0.72
CA GLY A 63 -10.02 17.32 0.88
C GLY A 63 -8.97 17.36 1.98
N ASP A 64 -9.31 16.80 3.15
CA ASP A 64 -8.40 16.65 4.28
C ASP A 64 -7.21 15.77 3.92
N PHE A 65 -7.46 14.65 3.24
CA PHE A 65 -6.41 13.74 2.80
C PHE A 65 -5.40 14.43 1.89
N TRP A 66 -5.85 15.11 0.82
CA TRP A 66 -4.91 15.78 -0.08
C TRP A 66 -4.21 16.98 0.56
N GLY A 67 -4.86 17.66 1.51
CA GLY A 67 -4.21 18.66 2.36
C GLY A 67 -3.05 18.05 3.16
N GLU A 68 -3.27 16.92 3.82
CA GLU A 68 -2.20 16.22 4.54
C GLU A 68 -1.10 15.70 3.64
N VAL A 69 -1.43 15.14 2.48
CA VAL A 69 -0.42 14.67 1.51
C VAL A 69 0.46 15.85 1.09
N TRP A 70 -0.13 17.00 0.80
CA TRP A 70 0.61 18.20 0.43
C TRP A 70 1.58 18.64 1.54
N ASP A 71 1.07 18.76 2.77
CA ASP A 71 1.86 19.16 3.94
C ASP A 71 2.96 18.14 4.27
N PHE A 72 2.66 16.84 4.21
CA PHE A 72 3.58 15.77 4.56
C PHE A 72 4.71 15.62 3.56
N THR A 73 4.41 15.74 2.26
CA THR A 73 5.42 15.63 1.19
C THR A 73 6.23 16.91 1.03
N GLY A 74 5.77 18.04 1.58
CA GLY A 74 6.43 19.33 1.46
C GLY A 74 6.41 19.91 0.04
N ILE A 75 5.45 19.46 -0.79
CA ILE A 75 5.27 19.97 -2.17
C ILE A 75 5.01 21.49 -2.09
N LYS A 76 5.67 22.23 -2.99
CA LYS A 76 5.48 23.68 -3.13
C LYS A 76 4.91 23.94 -4.52
N GLY A 77 3.73 24.54 -4.57
CA GLY A 77 3.02 24.86 -5.81
C GLY A 77 2.82 26.37 -5.93
N ASN A 78 2.98 26.89 -7.14
CA ASN A 78 2.57 28.25 -7.47
C ASN A 78 1.30 28.17 -8.32
N ARG A 79 0.28 28.97 -7.99
CA ARG A 79 -0.86 29.15 -8.89
C ARG A 79 -0.38 30.09 -10.00
N VAL A 80 -0.51 29.67 -11.26
CA VAL A 80 -0.40 30.63 -12.36
C VAL A 80 -1.68 31.45 -12.32
N ASP A 81 -1.56 32.71 -11.91
CA ASP A 81 -2.61 33.69 -12.08
C ASP A 81 -2.57 34.08 -13.57
N GLU A 82 -3.53 33.62 -14.37
CA GLU A 82 -3.65 34.15 -15.73
C GLU A 82 -4.08 35.63 -15.65
N PRO A 83 -3.32 36.57 -16.22
CA PRO A 83 -3.79 37.94 -16.33
C PRO A 83 -4.72 38.04 -17.54
N GLY A 84 -6.02 38.24 -17.28
CA GLY A 84 -6.96 38.79 -18.25
C GLY A 84 -8.14 37.88 -18.60
N ALA A 85 -9.24 38.05 -17.87
CA ALA A 85 -10.60 37.86 -18.40
C ALA A 85 -11.20 39.24 -18.68
#